data_AF-A0A3M7M2H8-F1
#
_entry.id   AF-A0A3M7M2H8-F1
#
_cell.length_a   1.000
_cell.length_b   1.000
_cell.length_c   1.000
_cell.angle_alpha   90.00
_cell.angle_beta   90.00
_cell.angle_gamma   90.00
#
_symmetry.space_group_name_H-M   'P 1'
#
loop_
_entity.id
_entity.type
_entity.pdbx_description
1 polymer ?
#
loop_
_entity_poly.entity_id
_entity_poly.type
_entity_poly.pdbx_seq_one_letter_code
_entity_poly.pdbx_strand_id
1 'polypeptide(L)'
;MGDDDDDDDDDDDDQLGNSDEDNSGDKAKPNASTVRELMAASKTFSSTIAAGAQSDVAKGEAVKRQRKTFDTLLNSRIRLQKALISTNSMAAEQHKNETASDAPVEAAEAAALALLNNLTNLRLSLEESRTGQKRKRTLFDSATPSSDIWSSLQATEKTTLPHRKAVLERWSNKTKATTITNNKARLNASVEQTLTEVLDSQLTSSHLITRTQTPRSCAPLQSSNKAVQPDPAIYDDADFYGLMLKELLEQRSADLNANGTAEFVVQAPWQVARDAKTKKVVDTKASKGRRLRYTVQEKIQNFMAPEDRGQWGDRQRDELFSSLFGQRLGLGEQDDVESEQEDDVNAEEAGLMLFRS
;
A
#
# COMPACT_ATOMS: atom_id res chain seq x y z
N MET A 1 -41.91 -46.84 -27.33
CA MET A 1 -43.03 -47.36 -28.13
C MET A 1 -42.80 -46.78 -29.51
N GLY A 2 -42.45 -47.61 -30.50
CA GLY A 2 -41.65 -47.20 -31.66
C GLY A 2 -40.16 -47.24 -31.29
N ASP A 3 -39.23 -47.96 -31.94
CA ASP A 3 -39.15 -48.54 -33.31
C ASP A 3 -39.16 -47.46 -34.41
N ASP A 4 -38.29 -47.46 -35.44
CA ASP A 4 -37.23 -48.40 -35.88
C ASP A 4 -36.08 -47.65 -36.61
N ASP A 5 -34.97 -48.36 -36.84
CA ASP A 5 -33.99 -48.37 -37.96
C ASP A 5 -33.60 -47.08 -38.74
N ASP A 6 -32.29 -46.98 -39.00
CA ASP A 6 -31.74 -47.10 -40.37
C ASP A 6 -30.21 -47.36 -40.30
N ASP A 7 -29.75 -48.40 -41.00
CA ASP A 7 -28.34 -48.64 -41.34
C ASP A 7 -27.93 -47.71 -42.50
N ASP A 8 -26.65 -47.36 -42.61
CA ASP A 8 -26.04 -47.07 -43.92
C ASP A 8 -24.54 -47.42 -43.87
N ASP A 9 -24.13 -48.32 -44.77
CA ASP A 9 -22.74 -48.68 -45.04
C ASP A 9 -22.04 -47.56 -45.81
N ASP A 10 -20.75 -47.33 -45.54
CA ASP A 10 -19.84 -46.68 -46.49
C ASP A 10 -18.62 -47.60 -46.70
N ASP A 11 -18.69 -48.37 -47.78
CA ASP A 11 -17.53 -49.02 -48.41
C ASP A 11 -16.52 -47.95 -48.86
N ASP A 12 -15.22 -48.21 -48.68
CA ASP A 12 -14.22 -47.63 -49.58
C ASP A 12 -13.11 -48.65 -49.87
N ASP A 13 -13.08 -49.09 -51.13
CA ASP A 13 -12.41 -50.29 -51.64
C ASP A 13 -11.07 -49.93 -52.32
N ASP A 14 -10.02 -49.71 -51.53
CA ASP A 14 -8.71 -49.32 -52.05
C ASP A 14 -7.85 -50.54 -52.44
N GLN A 15 -8.05 -51.00 -53.67
CA GLN A 15 -7.30 -52.08 -54.32
C GLN A 15 -5.80 -51.79 -54.37
N LEU A 16 -4.97 -52.66 -53.78
CA LEU A 16 -3.54 -52.72 -54.09
C LEU A 16 -3.15 -54.14 -54.55
N GLY A 17 -2.74 -54.21 -55.81
CA GLY A 17 -2.64 -55.46 -56.58
C GLY A 17 -1.51 -56.39 -56.15
N ASN A 18 -1.71 -57.68 -56.44
CA ASN A 18 -0.67 -58.69 -56.31
C ASN A 18 0.44 -58.47 -57.35
N SER A 19 1.70 -58.40 -56.90
CA SER A 19 2.88 -58.54 -57.74
C SER A 19 3.92 -59.39 -57.01
N ASP A 20 3.93 -60.68 -57.30
CA ASP A 20 5.00 -61.60 -56.92
C ASP A 20 6.30 -61.21 -57.64
N GLU A 21 7.30 -60.69 -56.92
CA GLU A 21 8.69 -60.69 -57.36
C GLU A 21 9.59 -61.31 -56.28
N ASP A 22 10.13 -62.49 -56.60
CA ASP A 22 11.21 -63.12 -55.86
C ASP A 22 12.44 -62.20 -55.84
N ASN A 23 12.81 -61.71 -54.65
CA ASN A 23 14.12 -61.08 -54.44
C ASN A 23 14.78 -61.60 -53.17
N SER A 24 15.77 -62.47 -53.37
CA SER A 24 16.64 -63.05 -52.34
C SER A 24 17.62 -62.01 -51.77
N GLY A 25 17.08 -61.09 -50.97
CA GLY A 25 17.85 -60.12 -50.18
C GLY A 25 17.84 -60.46 -48.70
N ASP A 26 18.99 -60.84 -48.14
CA ASP A 26 19.19 -61.07 -46.71
C ASP A 26 19.06 -59.76 -45.91
N LYS A 27 17.81 -59.38 -45.63
CA LYS A 27 17.47 -58.30 -44.69
C LYS A 27 17.10 -58.94 -43.37
N ALA A 28 18.05 -58.88 -42.43
CA ALA A 28 17.86 -59.26 -41.03
C ALA A 28 16.51 -58.72 -40.52
N LYS A 29 15.56 -59.63 -40.29
CA LYS A 29 14.25 -59.30 -39.74
C LYS A 29 14.48 -58.55 -38.42
N PRO A 30 13.84 -57.40 -38.18
CA PRO A 30 14.01 -56.70 -36.91
C PRO A 30 13.61 -57.66 -35.79
N ASN A 31 14.57 -57.96 -34.91
CA ASN A 31 14.37 -58.95 -33.86
C ASN A 31 13.08 -58.63 -33.09
N ALA A 32 12.24 -59.64 -32.85
CA ALA A 32 10.97 -59.42 -32.15
C ALA A 32 11.18 -58.80 -30.74
N SER A 33 12.36 -58.96 -30.15
CA SER A 33 12.79 -58.26 -28.95
C SER A 33 12.95 -56.75 -29.14
N THR A 34 13.61 -56.27 -30.21
CA THR A 34 13.81 -54.83 -30.43
C THR A 34 12.52 -54.10 -30.80
N VAL A 35 11.61 -54.76 -31.53
CA VAL A 35 10.26 -54.22 -31.79
C VAL A 35 9.46 -54.12 -30.49
N ARG A 36 9.53 -55.13 -29.62
CA ARG A 36 8.87 -55.14 -28.30
C ARG A 36 9.46 -54.10 -27.34
N GLU A 37 10.77 -53.87 -27.40
CA GLU A 37 11.47 -52.85 -26.63
C GLU A 37 11.09 -51.43 -27.09
N LEU A 38 11.01 -51.19 -28.41
CA LEU A 38 10.55 -49.92 -28.97
C LEU A 38 9.08 -49.62 -28.62
N MET A 39 8.21 -50.64 -28.66
CA MET A 39 6.81 -50.55 -28.18
C MET A 39 6.75 -50.22 -26.68
N ALA A 40 7.58 -50.84 -25.84
CA ALA A 40 7.63 -50.59 -24.40
C ALA A 40 8.15 -49.16 -24.10
N ALA A 41 9.17 -48.70 -24.82
CA ALA A 41 9.69 -47.34 -24.74
C ALA A 41 8.64 -46.32 -25.17
N SER A 42 7.94 -46.55 -26.28
CA SER A 42 6.84 -45.69 -26.78
C SER A 42 5.67 -45.60 -25.78
N LYS A 43 5.28 -46.73 -25.17
CA LYS A 43 4.25 -46.77 -24.12
C LYS A 43 4.69 -46.01 -22.87
N THR A 44 5.95 -46.17 -22.45
CA THR A 44 6.51 -45.47 -21.28
C THR A 44 6.61 -43.96 -21.54
N PHE A 45 7.06 -43.55 -22.72
CA PHE A 45 7.11 -42.15 -23.17
C PHE A 45 5.70 -41.52 -23.21
N SER A 46 4.73 -42.21 -23.82
CA SER A 46 3.33 -41.76 -23.85
C SER A 46 2.73 -41.63 -22.45
N SER A 47 3.00 -42.57 -21.55
CA SER A 47 2.55 -42.47 -20.14
C SER A 47 3.22 -41.32 -19.38
N THR A 48 4.47 -40.99 -19.72
CA THR A 48 5.22 -39.86 -19.14
C THR A 48 4.66 -38.52 -19.63
N ILE A 49 4.30 -38.41 -20.91
CA ILE A 49 3.60 -37.24 -21.47
C ILE A 49 2.22 -37.08 -20.83
N ALA A 50 1.44 -38.16 -20.71
CA ALA A 50 0.13 -38.13 -20.06
C ALA A 50 0.21 -37.70 -18.58
N ALA A 51 1.19 -38.22 -17.83
CA ALA A 51 1.45 -37.79 -16.45
C ALA A 51 1.92 -36.33 -16.36
N GLY A 52 2.71 -35.86 -17.34
CA GLY A 52 3.10 -34.45 -17.48
C GLY A 52 1.88 -33.54 -17.71
N ALA A 53 1.02 -33.88 -18.66
CA ALA A 53 -0.21 -33.16 -18.95
C ALA A 53 -1.15 -33.12 -17.73
N GLN A 54 -1.33 -34.24 -17.03
CA GLN A 54 -2.12 -34.30 -15.80
C GLN A 54 -1.52 -33.43 -14.67
N SER A 55 -0.18 -33.40 -14.55
CA SER A 55 0.53 -32.50 -13.63
C SER A 55 0.27 -31.03 -13.97
N ASP A 56 0.27 -30.66 -15.25
CA ASP A 56 0.03 -29.29 -15.70
C ASP A 56 -1.44 -28.86 -15.56
N VAL A 57 -2.40 -29.76 -15.78
CA VAL A 57 -3.82 -29.53 -15.43
C VAL A 57 -3.97 -29.27 -13.93
N ALA A 58 -3.36 -30.10 -13.07
CA ALA A 58 -3.41 -29.93 -11.62
C ALA A 58 -2.75 -28.61 -11.16
N LYS A 59 -1.64 -28.19 -11.77
CA LYS A 59 -1.03 -26.87 -11.56
C LYS A 59 -1.98 -25.75 -12.00
N GLY A 60 -2.61 -25.88 -13.17
CA GLY A 60 -3.60 -24.92 -13.68
C GLY A 60 -4.78 -24.72 -12.73
N GLU A 61 -5.34 -25.81 -12.19
CA GLU A 61 -6.38 -25.73 -11.16
C GLU A 61 -5.88 -25.08 -9.87
N ALA A 62 -4.68 -25.41 -9.40
CA ALA A 62 -4.09 -24.81 -8.21
C ALA A 62 -3.93 -23.29 -8.38
N VAL A 63 -3.49 -22.82 -9.55
CA VAL A 63 -3.39 -21.39 -9.89
C VAL A 63 -4.77 -20.73 -9.95
N LYS A 64 -5.78 -21.38 -10.54
CA LYS A 64 -7.17 -20.88 -10.54
C LYS A 64 -7.71 -20.71 -9.12
N ARG A 65 -7.49 -21.70 -8.23
CA ARG A 65 -7.87 -21.61 -6.80
C ARG A 65 -7.11 -20.49 -6.09
N GLN A 66 -5.79 -20.38 -6.30
CA GLN A 66 -4.96 -19.33 -5.70
C GLN A 66 -5.45 -17.93 -6.07
N ARG A 67 -5.76 -17.68 -7.35
CA ARG A 67 -6.34 -16.41 -7.82
C ARG A 67 -7.66 -16.12 -7.10
N LYS A 68 -8.63 -17.04 -7.15
CA LYS A 68 -9.93 -16.89 -6.47
C LYS A 68 -9.79 -16.57 -4.96
N THR A 69 -8.83 -17.20 -4.28
CA THR A 69 -8.53 -16.90 -2.87
C THR A 69 -7.95 -15.49 -2.71
N PHE A 70 -6.99 -15.09 -3.54
CA PHE A 70 -6.43 -13.73 -3.55
C PHE A 70 -7.52 -12.68 -3.78
N ASP A 71 -8.38 -12.86 -4.79
CA ASP A 71 -9.47 -11.96 -5.12
C ASP A 71 -10.45 -11.82 -3.93
N THR A 72 -10.74 -12.91 -3.24
CA THR A 72 -11.61 -12.92 -2.05
C THR A 72 -11.00 -12.12 -0.90
N LEU A 73 -9.68 -12.25 -0.69
CA LEU A 73 -8.93 -11.48 0.31
C LEU A 73 -8.84 -9.99 -0.07
N LEU A 74 -8.61 -9.68 -1.36
CA LEU A 74 -8.56 -8.33 -1.90
C LEU A 74 -9.91 -7.61 -1.73
N ASN A 75 -11.02 -8.25 -2.12
CA ASN A 75 -12.38 -7.72 -1.90
C ASN A 75 -12.66 -7.52 -0.40
N SER A 76 -12.22 -8.43 0.47
CA SER A 76 -12.34 -8.30 1.93
C SER A 76 -11.57 -7.09 2.45
N ARG A 77 -10.29 -6.94 2.06
CA ARG A 77 -9.46 -5.79 2.44
C ARG A 77 -10.07 -4.48 1.98
N ILE A 78 -10.55 -4.37 0.73
CA ILE A 78 -11.14 -3.13 0.21
C ILE A 78 -12.42 -2.76 0.98
N ARG A 79 -13.25 -3.74 1.39
CA ARG A 79 -14.42 -3.51 2.27
C ARG A 79 -14.03 -2.98 3.65
N LEU A 80 -12.91 -3.45 4.23
CA LEU A 80 -12.40 -2.98 5.53
C LEU A 80 -11.95 -1.50 5.52
N GLN A 81 -11.82 -0.85 4.36
CA GLN A 81 -11.46 0.58 4.31
C GLN A 81 -12.49 1.45 5.05
N LYS A 82 -13.78 1.09 5.01
CA LYS A 82 -14.82 1.82 5.75
C LYS A 82 -14.66 1.65 7.26
N ALA A 83 -14.33 0.45 7.73
CA ALA A 83 -14.05 0.20 9.14
C ALA A 83 -12.84 1.01 9.61
N LEU A 84 -11.75 1.04 8.84
CA LEU A 84 -10.58 1.87 9.12
C LEU A 84 -10.94 3.37 9.23
N ILE A 85 -11.76 3.89 8.32
CA ILE A 85 -12.22 5.29 8.36
C ILE A 85 -13.05 5.56 9.64
N SER A 86 -13.94 4.65 10.01
CA SER A 86 -14.71 4.76 11.26
C SER A 86 -13.83 4.70 12.50
N THR A 87 -12.87 3.77 12.58
CA THR A 87 -11.91 3.67 13.69
C THR A 87 -11.04 4.92 13.80
N ASN A 88 -10.48 5.40 12.70
CA ASN A 88 -9.75 6.67 12.69
C ASN A 88 -10.64 7.83 13.18
N SER A 89 -11.93 7.87 12.80
CA SER A 89 -12.85 8.94 13.22
C SER A 89 -13.06 8.99 14.74
N MET A 90 -12.87 7.88 15.47
CA MET A 90 -12.93 7.86 16.95
C MET A 90 -11.77 8.64 17.61
N ALA A 91 -10.65 8.84 16.90
CA ALA A 91 -9.54 9.69 17.37
C ALA A 91 -9.79 11.19 17.16
N ALA A 92 -10.90 11.61 16.54
CA ALA A 92 -11.19 13.02 16.29
C ALA A 92 -11.60 13.73 17.60
N GLU A 93 -10.97 14.88 17.90
CA GLU A 93 -11.24 15.65 19.12
C GLU A 93 -12.72 16.01 19.32
N GLN A 94 -13.46 16.18 18.22
CA GLN A 94 -14.89 16.48 18.22
C GLN A 94 -15.74 15.44 18.98
N HIS A 95 -15.34 14.17 18.94
CA HIS A 95 -16.07 13.05 19.55
C HIS A 95 -15.41 12.52 20.83
N LYS A 96 -14.27 13.10 21.26
CA LYS A 96 -13.43 12.59 22.36
C LYS A 96 -14.15 12.56 23.72
N ASN A 97 -15.17 13.40 23.90
CA ASN A 97 -15.96 13.51 25.12
C ASN A 97 -17.42 13.02 24.93
N GLU A 98 -17.77 12.47 23.76
CA GLU A 98 -19.11 11.97 23.49
C GLU A 98 -19.23 10.50 23.93
N THR A 99 -20.06 10.24 24.95
CA THR A 99 -20.46 8.88 25.31
C THR A 99 -21.41 8.32 24.25
N ALA A 100 -20.93 7.34 23.48
CA ALA A 100 -21.78 6.53 22.62
C ALA A 100 -22.78 5.69 23.44
N SER A 101 -23.89 5.29 22.82
CA SER A 101 -24.79 4.30 23.41
C SER A 101 -24.15 2.90 23.39
N ASP A 102 -24.35 2.13 24.44
CA ASP A 102 -23.72 0.81 24.62
C ASP A 102 -24.08 -0.18 23.51
N ALA A 103 -25.35 -0.26 23.09
CA ALA A 103 -25.80 -1.28 22.12
C ALA A 103 -25.11 -1.20 20.74
N PRO A 104 -24.91 -0.01 20.11
CA PRO A 104 -24.03 0.14 18.95
C PRO A 104 -22.57 -0.28 19.18
N VAL A 105 -22.03 -0.06 20.38
CA VAL A 105 -20.64 -0.41 20.73
C VAL A 105 -20.50 -1.92 20.88
N GLU A 106 -21.37 -2.57 21.64
CA GLU A 106 -21.43 -4.03 21.78
C GLU A 106 -21.62 -4.74 20.43
N ALA A 107 -22.48 -4.20 19.56
CA ALA A 107 -22.67 -4.75 18.21
C ALA A 107 -21.42 -4.61 17.33
N ALA A 108 -20.70 -3.49 17.44
CA ALA A 108 -19.43 -3.28 16.73
C ALA A 108 -18.31 -4.19 17.26
N GLU A 109 -18.23 -4.37 18.58
CA GLU A 109 -17.29 -5.27 19.24
C GLU A 109 -17.53 -6.73 18.81
N ALA A 110 -18.78 -7.21 18.90
CA ALA A 110 -19.15 -8.56 18.47
C ALA A 110 -18.82 -8.81 17.00
N ALA A 111 -19.06 -7.83 16.12
CA ALA A 111 -18.69 -7.92 14.71
C ALA A 111 -17.16 -7.94 14.49
N ALA A 112 -16.40 -7.15 15.26
CA ALA A 112 -14.95 -7.12 15.20
C ALA A 112 -14.32 -8.43 15.69
N LEU A 113 -14.81 -8.97 16.82
CA LEU A 113 -14.41 -10.27 17.35
C LEU A 113 -14.75 -11.42 16.40
N ALA A 114 -15.95 -11.41 15.79
CA ALA A 114 -16.32 -12.41 14.78
C ALA A 114 -15.39 -12.37 13.56
N LEU A 115 -15.06 -11.18 13.05
CA LEU A 115 -14.08 -11.00 11.97
C LEU A 115 -12.68 -11.50 12.38
N LEU A 116 -12.21 -11.12 13.56
CA LEU A 116 -10.90 -11.50 14.10
C LEU A 116 -10.76 -13.02 14.24
N ASN A 117 -11.78 -13.69 14.78
CA ASN A 117 -11.83 -15.14 14.91
C ASN A 117 -11.84 -15.81 13.53
N ASN A 118 -12.61 -15.30 12.56
CA ASN A 118 -12.64 -15.81 11.19
C ASN A 118 -11.27 -15.67 10.50
N LEU A 119 -10.59 -14.53 10.63
CA LEU A 119 -9.25 -14.32 10.08
C LEU A 119 -8.20 -15.20 10.76
N THR A 120 -8.28 -15.39 12.07
CA THR A 120 -7.40 -16.29 12.84
C THR A 120 -7.60 -17.74 12.42
N ASN A 121 -8.84 -18.20 12.30
CA ASN A 121 -9.17 -19.54 11.80
C ASN A 121 -8.70 -19.77 10.36
N LEU A 122 -8.83 -18.76 9.48
CA LEU A 122 -8.30 -18.84 8.12
C LEU A 122 -6.77 -18.96 8.10
N ARG A 123 -6.06 -18.16 8.90
CA ARG A 123 -4.59 -18.26 9.05
C ARG A 123 -4.16 -19.66 9.52
N LEU A 124 -4.85 -20.19 10.53
CA LEU A 124 -4.57 -21.53 11.05
C LEU A 124 -4.87 -22.61 10.00
N SER A 125 -5.97 -22.53 9.25
CA SER A 125 -6.28 -23.48 8.15
C SER A 125 -5.25 -23.46 7.02
N LEU A 126 -4.74 -22.27 6.65
CA LEU A 126 -3.66 -22.11 5.68
C LEU A 126 -2.33 -22.69 6.20
N GLU A 127 -2.10 -22.68 7.51
CA GLU A 127 -0.92 -23.29 8.11
C GLU A 127 -1.06 -24.81 8.31
N GLU A 128 -2.26 -25.28 8.67
CA GLU A 128 -2.61 -26.71 8.76
C GLU A 128 -2.43 -27.39 7.40
N SER A 129 -2.95 -26.79 6.32
CA SER A 129 -2.78 -27.30 4.95
C SER A 129 -1.32 -27.27 4.45
N ARG A 130 -0.48 -26.37 5.00
CA ARG A 130 0.96 -26.26 4.68
C ARG A 130 1.83 -27.27 5.45
N THR A 131 1.49 -27.56 6.70
CA THR A 131 2.35 -28.31 7.64
C THR A 131 1.84 -29.72 7.96
N GLY A 132 0.56 -30.00 7.70
CA GLY A 132 -0.14 -31.19 8.21
C GLY A 132 -0.40 -31.17 9.72
N GLN A 133 0.10 -30.17 10.46
CA GLN A 133 -0.01 -30.09 11.90
C GLN A 133 -1.20 -29.23 12.33
N LYS A 134 -2.17 -29.85 13.01
CA LYS A 134 -3.30 -29.15 13.64
C LYS A 134 -2.80 -28.26 14.78
N ARG A 135 -3.28 -27.02 14.85
CA ARG A 135 -2.99 -26.10 15.96
C ARG A 135 -4.25 -25.81 16.77
N LYS A 136 -4.08 -25.55 18.07
CA LYS A 136 -5.19 -25.12 18.93
C LYS A 136 -5.71 -23.77 18.41
N ARG A 137 -7.00 -23.72 18.08
CA ARG A 137 -7.68 -22.49 17.68
C ARG A 137 -7.95 -21.65 18.92
N THR A 138 -7.38 -20.45 18.96
CA THR A 138 -7.70 -19.43 19.96
C THR A 138 -9.01 -18.76 19.57
N LEU A 139 -9.98 -18.78 20.46
CA LEU A 139 -11.21 -17.99 20.35
C LEU A 139 -11.04 -16.73 21.20
N PHE A 140 -11.38 -15.59 20.63
CA PHE A 140 -11.44 -14.31 21.34
C PHE A 140 -12.91 -13.93 21.55
N ASP A 141 -13.25 -13.53 22.77
CA ASP A 141 -14.58 -13.07 23.18
C ASP A 141 -14.48 -11.71 23.89
N SER A 142 -15.61 -11.12 24.28
CA SER A 142 -15.67 -9.83 24.99
C SER A 142 -15.11 -9.89 26.43
N ALA A 143 -14.90 -11.09 26.97
CA ALA A 143 -14.19 -11.28 28.24
C ALA A 143 -12.66 -11.30 28.05
N THR A 144 -12.17 -11.39 26.82
CA THR A 144 -10.73 -11.46 26.53
C THR A 144 -10.12 -10.05 26.49
N PRO A 145 -9.13 -9.72 27.34
CA PRO A 145 -8.51 -8.39 27.35
C PRO A 145 -7.84 -8.04 26.00
N SER A 146 -7.97 -6.78 25.57
CA SER A 146 -7.37 -6.28 24.31
C SER A 146 -5.85 -6.46 24.26
N SER A 147 -5.17 -6.39 25.41
CA SER A 147 -3.74 -6.69 25.58
C SER A 147 -3.40 -8.13 25.16
N ASP A 148 -4.26 -9.07 25.51
CA ASP A 148 -4.02 -10.50 25.37
C ASP A 148 -4.28 -10.91 23.93
N ILE A 149 -5.37 -10.38 23.34
CA ILE A 149 -5.63 -10.42 21.89
C ILE A 149 -4.41 -9.91 21.11
N TRP A 150 -3.91 -8.72 21.46
CA TRP A 150 -2.76 -8.11 20.78
C TRP A 150 -1.48 -8.94 20.93
N SER A 151 -1.19 -9.46 22.12
CA SER A 151 -0.03 -10.34 22.35
C SER A 151 -0.08 -11.63 21.53
N SER A 152 -1.28 -12.23 21.38
CA SER A 152 -1.51 -13.43 20.58
C SER A 152 -1.31 -13.17 19.08
N LEU A 153 -1.78 -12.02 18.59
CA LEU A 153 -1.54 -11.57 17.23
C LEU A 153 -0.05 -11.35 16.96
N GLN A 154 0.68 -10.70 17.87
CA GLN A 154 2.12 -10.51 17.76
C GLN A 154 2.90 -11.83 17.78
N ALA A 155 2.55 -12.78 18.65
CA ALA A 155 3.19 -14.09 18.71
C ALA A 155 2.97 -14.89 17.41
N THR A 156 1.76 -14.84 16.85
CA THR A 156 1.42 -15.47 15.57
C THR A 156 2.19 -14.84 14.41
N GLU A 157 2.27 -13.51 14.37
CA GLU A 157 3.02 -12.76 13.36
C GLU A 157 4.53 -13.07 13.44
N LYS A 158 5.13 -13.05 14.64
CA LYS A 158 6.54 -13.39 14.86
C LYS A 158 6.89 -14.80 14.40
N THR A 159 5.99 -15.76 14.61
CA THR A 159 6.16 -17.16 14.20
C THR A 159 6.08 -17.34 12.67
N THR A 160 5.25 -16.55 12.00
CA THR A 160 5.01 -16.67 10.54
C THR A 160 5.94 -15.80 9.69
N LEU A 161 6.52 -14.74 10.27
CA LEU A 161 7.41 -13.79 9.60
C LEU A 161 8.59 -14.44 8.83
N PRO A 162 9.36 -15.40 9.38
CA PRO A 162 10.49 -16.00 8.66
C PRO A 162 10.04 -16.75 7.40
N HIS A 163 8.92 -17.48 7.50
CA HIS A 163 8.34 -18.18 6.35
C HIS A 163 7.84 -17.19 5.29
N ARG A 164 7.17 -16.10 5.70
CA ARG A 164 6.73 -15.04 4.76
C ARG A 164 7.92 -14.40 4.03
N LYS A 165 9.00 -14.07 4.74
CA LYS A 165 10.24 -13.54 4.14
C LYS A 165 10.83 -14.53 3.12
N ALA A 166 10.96 -15.81 3.47
CA ALA A 166 11.46 -16.83 2.55
C ALA A 166 10.57 -17.02 1.30
N VAL A 167 9.25 -16.92 1.43
CA VAL A 167 8.32 -16.98 0.29
C VAL A 167 8.45 -15.75 -0.62
N LEU A 168 8.51 -14.54 -0.03
CA LEU A 168 8.70 -13.30 -0.79
C LEU A 168 10.01 -13.34 -1.59
N GLU A 169 11.11 -13.74 -0.96
CA GLU A 169 12.43 -13.79 -1.61
C GLU A 169 12.50 -14.88 -2.69
N ARG A 170 11.87 -16.04 -2.46
CA ARG A 170 11.72 -17.09 -3.49
C ARG A 170 10.99 -16.59 -4.73
N TRP A 171 9.90 -15.84 -4.55
CA TRP A 171 9.15 -15.28 -5.68
C TRP A 171 9.85 -14.10 -6.34
N SER A 172 10.51 -13.22 -5.57
CA SER A 172 11.33 -12.13 -6.09
C SER A 172 12.42 -12.64 -7.02
N ASN A 173 13.20 -13.63 -6.59
CA ASN A 173 14.27 -14.19 -7.43
C ASN A 173 13.72 -14.92 -8.67
N LYS A 174 12.57 -15.58 -8.55
CA LYS A 174 11.90 -16.21 -9.70
C LYS A 174 11.41 -15.20 -10.73
N THR A 175 10.91 -14.02 -10.32
CA THR A 175 10.44 -12.98 -11.26
C THR A 175 11.56 -12.07 -11.77
N LYS A 176 12.61 -11.81 -10.97
CA LYS A 176 13.83 -11.12 -11.41
C LYS A 176 14.41 -11.80 -12.66
N ALA A 177 14.56 -13.13 -12.63
CA ALA A 177 15.09 -13.91 -13.76
C ALA A 177 14.28 -13.72 -15.06
N THR A 178 12.95 -13.65 -14.98
CA THR A 178 12.06 -13.38 -16.13
C THR A 178 12.07 -11.91 -16.58
N THR A 179 12.50 -10.99 -15.73
CA THR A 179 12.51 -9.55 -16.05
C THR A 179 13.83 -9.11 -16.69
N ILE A 180 14.95 -9.73 -16.30
CA ILE A 180 16.29 -9.42 -16.82
C ILE A 180 16.40 -9.68 -18.34
N THR A 181 15.68 -10.66 -18.89
CA THR A 181 15.65 -10.94 -20.34
C THR A 181 15.12 -9.79 -21.18
N ASN A 182 14.31 -8.88 -20.61
CA ASN A 182 13.78 -7.73 -21.33
C ASN A 182 14.65 -6.46 -21.23
N ASN A 183 15.64 -6.42 -20.33
CA ASN A 183 16.46 -5.23 -20.06
C ASN A 183 17.96 -5.50 -20.21
N LYS A 184 18.42 -5.72 -21.46
CA LYS A 184 19.85 -5.61 -21.82
C LYS A 184 20.33 -4.15 -21.71
N ALA A 185 20.66 -3.69 -20.49
CA ALA A 185 21.72 -2.69 -20.20
C ALA A 185 21.59 -2.10 -18.78
N ARG A 186 22.12 -2.77 -17.75
CA ARG A 186 22.63 -2.12 -16.52
C ARG A 186 23.89 -2.84 -16.04
N LEU A 187 25.05 -2.24 -16.34
CA LEU A 187 26.38 -2.79 -16.04
C LEU A 187 26.87 -2.51 -14.60
N ASN A 188 26.06 -1.81 -13.79
CA ASN A 188 26.37 -1.48 -12.40
C ASN A 188 25.50 -2.32 -11.45
N ALA A 189 25.89 -3.57 -11.24
CA ALA A 189 25.38 -4.40 -10.14
C ALA A 189 25.98 -3.92 -8.81
N SER A 190 25.55 -2.74 -8.35
CA SER A 190 25.65 -2.39 -6.93
C SER A 190 24.98 -3.50 -6.12
N VAL A 191 25.58 -3.88 -4.99
CA VAL A 191 25.12 -4.95 -4.08
C VAL A 191 23.60 -5.02 -4.05
N GLU A 192 23.03 -6.04 -4.69
CA GLU A 192 21.58 -6.18 -4.80
C GLU A 192 21.01 -6.53 -3.43
N GLN A 193 20.47 -5.53 -2.73
CA GLN A 193 19.69 -5.73 -1.52
C GLN A 193 18.56 -6.73 -1.80
N THR A 194 18.34 -7.67 -0.88
CA THR A 194 17.22 -8.61 -1.00
C THR A 194 15.89 -7.84 -0.95
N LEU A 195 14.81 -8.41 -1.51
CA LEU A 195 13.50 -7.74 -1.43
C LEU A 195 13.11 -7.54 0.04
N THR A 196 13.49 -8.49 0.90
CA THR A 196 13.24 -8.41 2.34
C THR A 196 14.03 -7.31 3.04
N GLU A 197 15.31 -7.07 2.70
CA GLU A 197 16.09 -5.94 3.24
C GLU A 197 15.50 -4.59 2.82
N VAL A 198 15.11 -4.46 1.55
CA VAL A 198 14.45 -3.24 1.06
C VAL A 198 13.17 -3.00 1.85
N LEU A 199 12.32 -4.03 2.04
CA LEU A 199 11.09 -3.90 2.84
C LEU A 199 11.37 -3.51 4.30
N ASP A 200 12.34 -4.14 4.97
CA ASP A 200 12.72 -3.80 6.34
C ASP A 200 13.20 -2.33 6.45
N SER A 201 13.95 -1.84 5.45
CA SER A 201 14.40 -0.43 5.38
C SER A 201 13.25 0.56 5.20
N GLN A 202 12.21 0.20 4.43
CA GLN A 202 11.05 1.06 4.23
C GLN A 202 10.11 1.05 5.46
N LEU A 203 9.96 -0.10 6.12
CA LEU A 203 9.16 -0.24 7.35
C LEU A 203 9.74 0.53 8.54
N THR A 204 11.04 0.81 8.53
CA THR A 204 11.73 1.62 9.56
C THR A 204 11.91 3.09 9.17
N SER A 205 11.49 3.48 7.96
CA SER A 205 11.62 4.86 7.46
C SER A 205 10.66 5.81 8.19
N SER A 206 11.22 6.73 8.98
CA SER A 206 10.46 7.72 9.76
C SER A 206 9.48 8.51 8.90
N HIS A 207 9.91 9.00 7.73
CA HIS A 207 9.05 9.75 6.81
C HIS A 207 7.86 8.93 6.29
N LEU A 208 8.02 7.62 6.07
CA LEU A 208 6.90 6.76 5.65
C LEU A 208 5.93 6.48 6.79
N ILE A 209 6.44 6.27 8.01
CA ILE A 209 5.62 6.13 9.22
C ILE A 209 4.80 7.41 9.44
N THR A 210 5.44 8.58 9.43
CA THR A 210 4.76 9.89 9.55
C THR A 210 3.73 10.10 8.44
N ARG A 211 3.99 9.66 7.21
CA ARG A 211 3.02 9.72 6.11
C ARG A 211 1.76 8.88 6.39
N THR A 212 1.91 7.70 7.00
CA THR A 212 0.76 6.88 7.41
C THR A 212 0.01 7.45 8.61
N GLN A 213 0.68 8.23 9.46
CA GLN A 213 0.07 8.91 10.62
C GLN A 213 -0.52 10.29 10.28
N THR A 214 -0.30 10.79 9.06
CA THR A 214 -0.85 12.07 8.61
C THR A 214 -2.31 11.91 8.16
N PRO A 215 -3.28 12.63 8.75
CA PRO A 215 -4.68 12.56 8.34
C PRO A 215 -4.90 12.95 6.87
N ARG A 216 -5.40 12.02 6.05
CA ARG A 216 -5.75 12.27 4.64
C ARG A 216 -7.12 11.64 4.34
N SER A 217 -7.19 10.73 3.38
CA SER A 217 -8.45 10.14 2.91
C SER A 217 -9.02 9.05 3.83
N CYS A 218 -8.21 8.50 4.73
CA CYS A 218 -8.65 7.53 5.73
C CYS A 218 -9.08 8.18 7.05
N ALA A 219 -8.83 9.48 7.24
CA ALA A 219 -9.17 10.26 8.44
C ALA A 219 -9.79 11.62 8.04
N PRO A 220 -10.96 11.62 7.36
CA PRO A 220 -11.51 12.81 6.72
C PRO A 220 -11.86 13.92 7.73
N LEU A 221 -12.38 13.57 8.91
CA LEU A 221 -12.73 14.54 9.97
C LEU A 221 -11.49 15.32 10.41
N GLN A 222 -10.41 14.62 10.78
CA GLN A 222 -9.15 15.23 11.20
C GLN A 222 -8.45 15.99 10.06
N SER A 223 -8.55 15.49 8.82
CA SER A 223 -8.00 16.19 7.65
C SER A 223 -8.68 17.54 7.35
N SER A 224 -9.89 17.75 7.88
CA SER A 224 -10.64 19.01 7.71
C SER A 224 -10.17 20.12 8.67
N ASN A 225 -9.43 19.77 9.73
CA ASN A 225 -8.90 20.74 10.68
C ASN A 225 -7.77 21.58 10.05
N LYS A 226 -7.71 22.87 10.39
CA LYS A 226 -6.77 23.84 9.80
C LYS A 226 -5.29 23.53 10.06
N ALA A 227 -5.00 22.71 11.07
CA ALA A 227 -3.66 22.27 11.46
C ALA A 227 -3.60 20.73 11.43
N VAL A 228 -3.50 20.15 10.23
CA VAL A 228 -3.27 18.71 10.05
C VAL A 228 -1.86 18.38 10.54
N GLN A 229 -1.77 17.71 11.69
CA GLN A 229 -0.53 17.17 12.24
C GLN A 229 -0.54 15.63 12.17
N PRO A 230 0.62 14.97 12.13
CA PRO A 230 0.70 13.52 12.27
C PRO A 230 0.24 13.08 13.67
N ASP A 231 -0.60 12.05 13.74
CA ASP A 231 -1.11 11.47 14.99
C ASP A 231 -0.77 9.97 15.02
N PRO A 232 -0.03 9.48 16.04
CA PRO A 232 0.24 8.05 16.21
C PRO A 232 -1.00 7.16 16.33
N ALA A 233 -2.16 7.72 16.70
CA ALA A 233 -3.44 6.99 16.77
C ALA A 233 -4.11 6.79 15.41
N ILE A 234 -3.64 7.46 14.35
CA ILE A 234 -4.24 7.41 13.00
C ILE A 234 -3.41 6.53 12.06
N TYR A 235 -4.12 5.74 11.24
CA TYR A 235 -3.52 4.96 10.16
C TYR A 235 -4.19 5.27 8.82
N ASP A 236 -3.44 5.88 7.90
CA ASP A 236 -3.87 6.29 6.57
C ASP A 236 -3.03 5.63 5.48
N ASP A 237 -3.55 4.53 4.94
CA ASP A 237 -2.95 3.76 3.86
C ASP A 237 -3.62 3.99 2.49
N ALA A 238 -4.19 5.20 2.28
CA ALA A 238 -4.91 5.55 1.04
C ALA A 238 -4.10 5.30 -0.24
N ASP A 239 -2.78 5.44 -0.19
CA ASP A 239 -1.87 5.13 -1.31
C ASP A 239 -1.89 3.62 -1.66
N PHE A 240 -1.84 2.75 -0.66
CA PHE A 240 -1.88 1.29 -0.81
C PHE A 240 -3.28 0.79 -1.19
N TYR A 241 -4.32 1.34 -0.56
CA TYR A 241 -5.70 1.10 -0.95
C TYR A 241 -5.96 1.47 -2.42
N GLY A 242 -5.43 2.62 -2.89
CA GLY A 242 -5.55 3.06 -4.28
C GLY A 242 -4.90 2.09 -5.27
N LEU A 243 -3.72 1.53 -4.94
CA LEU A 243 -3.06 0.51 -5.74
C LEU A 243 -3.88 -0.79 -5.81
N MET A 244 -4.33 -1.30 -4.66
CA MET A 244 -5.18 -2.50 -4.58
C MET A 244 -6.51 -2.35 -5.35
N LEU A 245 -7.16 -1.18 -5.24
CA LEU A 245 -8.40 -0.90 -5.97
C LEU A 245 -8.16 -0.81 -7.48
N LYS A 246 -7.04 -0.21 -7.90
CA LYS A 246 -6.64 -0.16 -9.31
C LYS A 246 -6.42 -1.58 -9.85
N GLU A 247 -5.66 -2.41 -9.14
CA GLU A 247 -5.38 -3.79 -9.55
C GLU A 247 -6.67 -4.62 -9.70
N LEU A 248 -7.60 -4.53 -8.72
CA LEU A 248 -8.91 -5.20 -8.81
C LEU A 248 -9.70 -4.75 -10.06
N LEU A 249 -9.69 -3.46 -10.37
CA LEU A 249 -10.40 -2.91 -11.54
C LEU A 249 -9.76 -3.36 -12.86
N GLU A 250 -8.43 -3.38 -12.95
CA GLU A 250 -7.71 -3.86 -14.13
C GLU A 250 -7.96 -5.36 -14.36
N GLN A 251 -7.87 -6.19 -13.32
CA GLN A 251 -8.16 -7.63 -13.37
C GLN A 251 -9.59 -7.90 -13.85
N ARG A 252 -10.61 -7.26 -13.24
CA ARG A 252 -12.00 -7.44 -13.68
C ARG A 252 -12.26 -6.95 -15.10
N SER A 253 -11.55 -5.92 -15.56
CA SER A 253 -11.69 -5.44 -16.95
C SER A 253 -11.11 -6.45 -17.96
N ALA A 254 -10.04 -7.16 -17.60
CA ALA A 254 -9.49 -8.24 -18.41
C ALA A 254 -10.44 -9.46 -18.48
N ASP A 255 -11.00 -9.87 -17.34
CA ASP A 255 -11.94 -11.01 -17.26
C ASP A 255 -13.24 -10.75 -18.06
N LEU A 256 -13.79 -9.53 -18.00
CA LEU A 256 -14.96 -9.13 -18.79
C LEU A 256 -14.70 -9.23 -20.29
N ASN A 257 -13.52 -8.83 -20.75
CA ASN A 257 -13.12 -8.89 -22.16
C ASN A 257 -12.83 -10.33 -22.63
N ALA A 258 -12.51 -11.25 -21.72
CA ALA A 258 -12.15 -12.63 -22.05
C ALA A 258 -13.34 -13.59 -22.09
N ASN A 259 -14.30 -13.45 -21.17
CA ASN A 259 -15.31 -14.51 -20.92
C ASN A 259 -16.77 -14.11 -21.18
N GLY A 260 -17.08 -12.83 -21.41
CA GLY A 260 -18.41 -12.34 -21.85
C GLY A 260 -19.60 -12.59 -20.90
N THR A 261 -19.43 -13.38 -19.84
CA THR A 261 -20.48 -13.90 -18.96
C THR A 261 -20.07 -13.75 -17.49
N ALA A 262 -20.16 -12.52 -16.98
CA ALA A 262 -20.08 -12.24 -15.56
C ALA A 262 -21.40 -11.62 -15.10
N GLU A 263 -22.33 -12.48 -14.66
CA GLU A 263 -23.62 -12.05 -14.12
C GLU A 263 -23.42 -11.11 -12.91
N PHE A 264 -24.07 -9.96 -12.97
CA PHE A 264 -23.80 -8.83 -12.08
C PHE A 264 -24.43 -9.03 -10.69
N VAL A 265 -23.66 -9.58 -9.75
CA VAL A 265 -24.06 -9.68 -8.33
C VAL A 265 -23.10 -8.92 -7.40
N VAL A 266 -22.90 -7.61 -7.65
CA VAL A 266 -22.63 -6.61 -6.58
C VAL A 266 -23.25 -5.27 -6.96
N GLN A 267 -24.53 -5.06 -6.60
CA GLN A 267 -25.22 -3.79 -6.77
C GLN A 267 -24.58 -2.64 -5.98
N ALA A 268 -24.12 -1.62 -6.72
CA ALA A 268 -23.99 -0.20 -6.36
C ALA A 268 -22.75 0.42 -5.64
N PRO A 269 -21.87 -0.20 -4.83
CA PRO A 269 -21.05 0.58 -3.88
C PRO A 269 -19.85 1.28 -4.54
N TRP A 270 -19.56 0.95 -5.79
CA TRP A 270 -18.27 1.20 -6.44
C TRP A 270 -18.25 2.41 -7.37
N GLN A 271 -19.42 2.96 -7.76
CA GLN A 271 -19.47 4.30 -8.37
C GLN A 271 -19.02 5.34 -7.34
N VAL A 272 -19.49 5.23 -6.09
CA VAL A 272 -19.02 6.06 -4.96
C VAL A 272 -17.52 5.88 -4.71
N ALA A 273 -16.94 4.70 -4.97
CA ALA A 273 -15.49 4.48 -4.88
C ALA A 273 -14.70 5.12 -6.05
N ARG A 274 -15.31 5.28 -7.23
CA ARG A 274 -14.75 6.06 -8.35
C ARG A 274 -14.87 7.56 -8.14
N ASP A 275 -15.92 8.02 -7.47
CA ASP A 275 -16.11 9.43 -7.08
C ASP A 275 -15.31 9.82 -5.83
N ALA A 276 -15.01 8.84 -4.97
CA ALA A 276 -13.90 8.86 -4.02
C ALA A 276 -12.54 8.77 -4.72
N LYS A 277 -12.38 9.54 -5.82
CA LYS A 277 -11.10 10.17 -6.14
C LYS A 277 -10.64 10.79 -4.83
N THR A 278 -9.56 10.25 -4.28
CA THR A 278 -8.87 10.81 -3.14
C THR A 278 -8.46 12.22 -3.56
N LYS A 279 -9.30 13.21 -3.25
CA LYS A 279 -9.05 14.61 -3.53
C LYS A 279 -7.85 14.97 -2.69
N LYS A 280 -6.66 14.80 -3.28
CA LYS A 280 -5.39 15.23 -2.70
C LYS A 280 -5.66 16.64 -2.19
N VAL A 281 -5.47 16.85 -0.89
CA VAL A 281 -5.72 18.14 -0.25
C VAL A 281 -4.63 19.09 -0.74
N VAL A 282 -4.84 19.63 -1.93
CA VAL A 282 -3.98 20.61 -2.58
C VAL A 282 -4.39 21.95 -2.00
N ASP A 283 -3.45 22.64 -1.35
CA ASP A 283 -3.64 24.01 -0.90
C ASP A 283 -3.92 24.89 -2.13
N THR A 284 -5.19 25.21 -2.37
CA THR A 284 -5.62 26.01 -3.51
C THR A 284 -5.14 27.46 -3.41
N LYS A 285 -4.83 27.96 -2.20
CA LYS A 285 -4.16 29.25 -1.98
C LYS A 285 -2.65 29.19 -2.21
N ALA A 286 -2.03 28.01 -2.18
CA ALA A 286 -0.63 27.85 -2.59
C ALA A 286 -0.44 27.97 -4.12
N SER A 287 -1.51 27.90 -4.90
CA SER A 287 -1.49 28.29 -6.32
C SER A 287 -1.54 29.82 -6.47
N LYS A 288 -0.83 30.35 -7.49
CA LYS A 288 -0.80 31.79 -7.82
C LYS A 288 -0.37 32.74 -6.67
N GLY A 289 0.50 32.27 -5.77
CA GLY A 289 1.20 33.13 -4.80
C GLY A 289 0.36 33.70 -3.65
N ARG A 290 -0.86 33.21 -3.41
CA ARG A 290 -1.76 33.75 -2.36
C ARG A 290 -1.39 33.33 -0.93
N ARG A 291 -0.27 32.63 -0.75
CA ARG A 291 0.31 32.22 0.53
C ARG A 291 1.83 32.39 0.44
N LEU A 292 2.42 33.07 1.43
CA LEU A 292 3.87 33.22 1.54
C LEU A 292 4.52 31.84 1.69
N ARG A 293 5.57 31.58 0.88
CA ARG A 293 6.43 30.39 0.99
C ARG A 293 7.86 30.87 1.20
N TYR A 294 8.45 30.46 2.32
CA TYR A 294 9.86 30.69 2.63
C TYR A 294 10.73 29.68 1.87
N THR A 295 10.81 29.87 0.55
CA THR A 295 11.64 29.07 -0.36
C THR A 295 12.63 30.02 -1.03
N VAL A 296 13.92 29.69 -0.94
CA VAL A 296 14.99 30.47 -1.59
C VAL A 296 14.79 30.44 -3.10
N GLN A 297 14.86 31.61 -3.75
CA GLN A 297 14.70 31.75 -5.19
C GLN A 297 16.06 32.08 -5.81
N GLU A 298 16.69 31.08 -6.43
CA GLU A 298 18.07 31.18 -6.96
C GLU A 298 18.29 32.40 -7.88
N LYS A 299 17.30 32.77 -8.70
CA LYS A 299 17.41 33.90 -9.65
C LYS A 299 17.46 35.29 -9.01
N ILE A 300 16.99 35.44 -7.77
CA ILE A 300 17.03 36.71 -7.01
C ILE A 300 17.98 36.63 -5.81
N GLN A 301 18.64 35.48 -5.62
CA GLN A 301 19.73 35.36 -4.67
C GLN A 301 20.87 36.27 -5.11
N ASN A 302 21.40 37.07 -4.18
CA ASN A 302 22.45 38.07 -4.44
C ASN A 302 22.06 39.15 -5.48
N PHE A 303 20.77 39.45 -5.67
CA PHE A 303 20.31 40.41 -6.68
C PHE A 303 20.85 41.84 -6.47
N MET A 304 20.99 42.28 -5.21
CA MET A 304 21.63 43.54 -4.82
C MET A 304 22.42 43.34 -3.52
N ALA A 305 23.51 44.08 -3.36
CA ALA A 305 24.18 44.22 -2.08
C ALA A 305 23.38 45.18 -1.17
N PRO A 306 23.35 44.98 0.16
CA PRO A 306 22.81 45.97 1.08
C PRO A 306 23.66 47.24 1.04
N GLU A 307 23.03 48.37 0.75
CA GLU A 307 23.63 49.71 0.85
C GLU A 307 22.96 50.45 2.01
N ASP A 308 23.72 50.88 3.01
CA ASP A 308 23.19 51.79 4.00
C ASP A 308 23.14 53.20 3.40
N ARG A 309 21.92 53.74 3.31
CA ARG A 309 21.61 55.10 2.83
C ARG A 309 21.02 55.96 3.95
N GLY A 310 21.06 55.48 5.20
CA GLY A 310 20.66 56.23 6.38
C GLY A 310 21.60 57.41 6.61
N GLN A 311 21.03 58.61 6.72
CA GLN A 311 21.78 59.81 7.11
C GLN A 311 21.89 59.95 8.64
N TRP A 312 21.09 59.20 9.40
CA TRP A 312 21.04 59.26 10.87
C TRP A 312 21.75 58.06 11.47
N GLY A 313 22.59 58.31 12.47
CA GLY A 313 23.26 57.25 13.23
C GLY A 313 22.26 56.43 14.06
N ASP A 314 22.63 55.19 14.41
CA ASP A 314 21.75 54.29 15.16
C ASP A 314 21.24 54.94 16.46
N ARG A 315 22.11 55.63 17.21
CA ARG A 315 21.74 56.34 18.45
C ARG A 315 20.58 57.34 18.26
N GLN A 316 20.55 58.08 17.15
CA GLN A 316 19.48 59.05 16.87
C GLN A 316 18.18 58.35 16.48
N ARG A 317 18.27 57.21 15.78
CA ARG A 317 17.11 56.38 15.43
C ARG A 317 16.51 55.72 16.68
N ASP A 318 17.35 55.19 17.55
CA ASP A 318 16.92 54.56 18.81
C ASP A 318 16.29 55.58 19.78
N GLU A 319 16.86 56.79 19.88
CA GLU A 319 16.30 57.90 20.67
C GLU A 319 14.96 58.40 20.11
N LEU A 320 14.80 58.45 18.78
CA LEU A 320 13.51 58.73 18.14
C LEU A 320 12.48 57.63 18.45
N PHE A 321 12.82 56.36 18.21
CA PHE A 321 11.86 55.26 18.37
C PHE A 321 11.51 54.95 19.83
N SER A 322 12.41 55.26 20.78
CA SER A 322 12.14 55.14 22.23
C SER A 322 11.38 56.33 22.82
N SER A 323 11.35 57.50 22.14
CA SER A 323 10.50 58.64 22.51
C SER A 323 9.15 58.66 21.76
N LEU A 324 9.02 57.89 20.68
CA LEU A 324 7.80 57.78 19.89
C LEU A 324 6.62 57.32 20.76
N PHE A 325 5.53 58.11 20.74
CA PHE A 325 4.35 57.92 21.60
C PHE A 325 4.57 58.09 23.12
N GLY A 326 5.67 58.73 23.54
CA GLY A 326 5.77 59.34 24.87
C GLY A 326 6.10 58.41 26.03
N GLN A 327 6.55 57.18 25.77
CA GLN A 327 7.06 56.28 26.80
C GLN A 327 8.56 56.05 26.63
N ARG A 328 9.37 56.90 27.28
CA ARG A 328 10.80 56.64 27.44
C ARG A 328 10.97 55.34 28.21
N LEU A 329 11.22 54.22 27.51
CA LEU A 329 11.49 52.94 28.13
C LEU A 329 12.78 53.03 28.94
N GLY A 330 12.63 53.31 30.24
CA GLY A 330 13.64 52.94 31.23
C GLY A 330 13.74 51.42 31.20
N LEU A 331 14.72 50.90 30.47
CA LEU A 331 15.10 49.50 30.61
C LEU A 331 15.59 49.34 32.05
N GLY A 332 14.88 48.52 32.83
CA GLY A 332 15.06 48.50 34.27
C GLY A 332 16.46 48.04 34.67
N GLU A 333 17.18 48.91 35.35
CA GLU A 333 18.09 48.51 36.42
C GLU A 333 17.51 49.08 37.73
N GLN A 334 17.52 48.25 38.77
CA GLN A 334 16.86 48.53 40.02
C GLN A 334 17.83 49.22 40.96
N ASP A 335 17.50 50.42 41.43
CA ASP A 335 17.93 50.91 42.74
C ASP A 335 16.93 51.95 43.27
N ASP A 336 16.38 51.67 44.44
CA ASP A 336 15.55 52.60 45.21
C ASP A 336 16.46 53.65 45.86
N VAL A 337 16.57 54.83 45.27
CA VAL A 337 17.15 56.00 45.94
C VAL A 337 16.31 57.25 45.68
N GLU A 338 15.68 57.76 46.74
CA GLU A 338 15.12 59.11 46.75
C GLU A 338 16.27 60.13 46.69
N SER A 339 16.24 61.03 45.71
CA SER A 339 17.02 62.28 45.77
C SER A 339 16.24 63.42 45.10
N GLU A 340 16.05 64.49 45.84
CA GLU A 340 15.25 65.66 45.46
C GLU A 340 15.97 66.57 44.45
N GLN A 341 15.15 67.27 43.64
CA GLN A 341 15.38 68.60 43.04
C GLN A 341 16.44 68.83 41.92
N GLU A 342 16.04 69.75 41.03
CA GLU A 342 16.83 70.50 40.03
C GLU A 342 17.39 69.67 38.84
N ASP A 343 17.28 70.07 37.56
CA ASP A 343 16.92 71.37 36.94
C ASP A 343 15.82 71.26 35.86
N ASP A 344 15.04 72.33 35.69
CA ASP A 344 14.09 72.52 34.58
C ASP A 344 14.83 72.95 33.29
N VAL A 345 15.48 71.98 32.63
CA VAL A 345 16.12 72.22 31.32
C VAL A 345 15.06 72.08 30.22
N ASN A 346 14.52 73.23 29.81
CA ASN A 346 13.39 73.37 28.88
C ASN A 346 13.38 72.34 27.73
N ALA A 347 12.37 71.46 27.74
CA ALA A 347 12.19 70.41 26.74
C ALA A 347 12.00 70.93 25.30
N GLU A 348 11.61 72.20 25.10
CA GLU A 348 11.57 72.82 23.76
C GLU A 348 12.96 72.97 23.15
N GLU A 349 14.00 73.28 23.94
CA GLU A 349 15.35 73.55 23.42
C GLU A 349 16.05 72.25 22.97
N ALA A 350 15.84 71.16 23.70
CA ALA A 350 16.30 69.83 23.29
C ALA A 350 15.63 69.37 21.97
N GLY A 351 14.34 69.65 21.78
CA GLY A 351 13.63 69.37 20.53
C GLY A 351 14.12 70.21 19.35
N LEU A 352 14.58 71.44 19.59
CA LEU A 352 15.11 72.35 18.58
C LEU A 352 16.52 71.97 18.09
N MET A 353 17.31 71.25 18.88
CA MET A 353 18.61 70.72 18.43
C MET A 353 18.49 69.62 17.36
N LEU A 354 17.34 68.95 17.26
CA LEU A 354 17.10 67.87 16.29
C LEU A 354 17.03 68.34 14.82
N PHE A 355 16.87 69.65 14.59
CA PHE A 355 16.60 70.24 13.26
C PHE A 355 17.62 71.31 12.83
N ARG A 356 18.74 71.48 13.55
CA ARG A 356 19.88 72.26 13.04
C ARG A 356 20.84 71.33 12.29
N SER A 357 21.22 71.77 11.08
CA SER A 357 22.01 71.00 10.10
C SER A 357 23.44 70.69 10.55
#